data_AF-A0A1Q7V0G9-F1
#
_entry.id   AF-A0A1Q7V0G9-F1
#
_cell.length_a   1.000
_cell.length_b   1.000
_cell.length_c   1.000
_cell.angle_alpha   90.00
_cell.angle_beta   90.00
_cell.angle_gamma   90.00
#
_symmetry.space_group_name_H-M   'P 1'
#
loop_
_entity.id
_entity.type
_entity.pdbx_description
1 polymer ?
#
loop_
_entity_poly.entity_id
_entity_poly.type
_entity_poly.pdbx_seq_one_letter_code
_entity_poly.pdbx_strand_id
1 'polypeptide(L)' 'MALARTAPLSSDSKLLQKAVRISSLGEDRAGRPLKVLSKAMQAKFGDFDGHIGIQRCAPRWVAKDNVVKAVDFVRSLL' A
#
# COMPACT_ATOMS: atom_id res chain seq x y z
N MET A 1 -9.45 1.44 25.37
CA MET A 1 -8.62 2.25 24.46
C MET A 1 -7.17 1.85 24.63
N ALA A 2 -6.62 1.01 23.74
CA ALA A 2 -5.22 0.59 23.81
C ALA A 2 -4.43 1.35 22.73
N LEU A 3 -3.56 2.26 23.17
CA LEU A 3 -2.55 2.88 22.32
C LEU A 3 -1.60 1.79 21.83
N ALA A 4 -1.56 1.55 20.52
CA ALA A 4 -0.51 0.77 19.91
C ALA A 4 0.81 1.55 20.07
N ARG A 5 1.67 1.08 20.98
CA ARG A 5 3.06 1.50 21.10
C ARG A 5 3.78 1.20 19.79
N THR A 6 3.97 2.22 18.94
CA THR A 6 4.98 2.18 17.88
C THR A 6 6.35 2.18 18.53
N ALA A 7 7.05 1.06 18.46
CA ALA A 7 8.49 1.03 18.73
C ALA A 7 9.18 2.07 17.82
N PRO A 8 10.19 2.81 18.32
CA PRO A 8 10.94 3.72 17.48
C PRO A 8 11.67 2.91 16.41
N LEU A 9 11.25 3.11 15.16
CA LEU A 9 11.93 2.58 13.98
C LEU A 9 13.37 3.11 14.02
N SER A 10 14.37 2.22 13.92
CA SER A 10 15.78 2.61 14.02
C SER A 10 16.13 3.67 12.97
N SER A 11 16.68 4.80 13.40
CA SER A 11 17.02 5.98 12.58
C SER A 11 18.05 5.70 11.48
N ASP A 12 18.83 4.62 11.59
CA ASP A 12 19.93 4.30 10.66
C ASP A 12 19.56 3.26 9.59
N SER A 13 18.31 2.80 9.55
CA SER A 13 17.88 1.87 8.51
C SER A 13 17.69 2.62 7.19
N LYS A 14 18.64 2.46 6.26
CA LYS A 14 18.52 2.98 4.88
C LYS A 14 17.22 2.53 4.20
N LEU A 15 16.76 1.31 4.54
CA LEU A 15 15.50 0.75 4.05
C LEU A 15 14.28 1.51 4.57
N LEU A 16 14.35 2.05 5.79
CA LEU A 16 13.28 2.86 6.40
C LEU A 16 13.41 4.36 6.06
N GLN A 17 14.61 4.85 5.76
CA GLN A 17 14.81 6.22 5.26
C GLN A 17 14.20 6.43 3.86
N LYS A 18 14.18 5.38 3.02
CA LYS A 18 13.51 5.37 1.71
C LYS A 18 12.13 4.69 1.72
N ALA A 19 11.62 4.24 2.88
CA ALA A 19 10.37 3.50 2.92
C ALA A 19 9.17 4.39 2.54
N VAL A 20 8.55 4.08 1.41
CA VAL A 20 7.32 4.76 0.99
C VAL A 20 6.11 4.07 1.60
N ARG A 21 5.34 4.80 2.40
CA ARG A 21 4.08 4.30 2.95
C ARG A 21 3.02 4.22 1.84
N ILE A 22 2.73 2.99 1.40
CA ILE A 22 1.73 2.74 0.36
C ILE A 22 0.29 2.56 0.88
N SER A 23 0.11 2.43 2.20
CA SER A 23 -1.16 2.01 2.80
C SER A 23 -1.80 3.02 3.75
N SER A 24 -3.12 2.99 3.80
CA SER A 24 -3.98 3.62 4.82
C SER A 24 -4.89 2.56 5.46
N LEU A 25 -5.54 2.92 6.58
CA LEU A 25 -6.67 2.14 7.07
C LEU A 25 -7.92 2.54 6.28
N GLY A 26 -8.67 1.53 5.87
CA GLY A 26 -10.06 1.64 5.43
C GLY A 26 -10.87 0.55 6.12
N GLU A 27 -12.06 0.27 5.60
CA GLU A 27 -12.97 -0.73 6.14
C GLU A 27 -13.40 -1.70 5.04
N ASP A 28 -13.60 -2.97 5.41
CA ASP A 28 -14.26 -3.93 4.53
C ASP A 28 -15.79 -3.74 4.54
N ARG A 29 -16.52 -4.53 3.74
CA ARG A 29 -17.98 -4.47 3.69
C ARG A 29 -18.67 -4.79 5.03
N ALA A 30 -17.98 -5.45 5.95
CA ALA A 30 -18.47 -5.77 7.28
C ALA A 30 -18.02 -4.75 8.34
N GLY A 31 -17.44 -3.61 7.93
CA GLY A 31 -16.93 -2.56 8.83
C GLY A 31 -15.64 -2.94 9.55
N ARG A 32 -14.96 -4.02 9.15
CA ARG A 32 -13.72 -4.46 9.79
C ARG A 32 -12.54 -3.67 9.22
N PRO A 33 -11.55 -3.28 10.05
CA PRO A 33 -10.36 -2.58 9.58
C PRO A 33 -9.62 -3.35 8.48
N LEU A 34 -9.38 -2.69 7.35
CA LEU A 34 -8.68 -3.24 6.20
C LEU A 34 -7.54 -2.31 5.78
N LYS A 35 -6.36 -2.88 5.51
CA LYS A 35 -5.27 -2.12 4.89
C LYS A 35 -5.58 -1.94 3.41
N VAL A 36 -5.75 -0.69 3.01
CA VAL A 36 -6.05 -0.30 1.64
C VAL A 36 -4.94 0.58 1.09
N LEU A 37 -4.86 0.67 -0.23
CA LEU A 37 -3.97 1.57 -0.92
C LEU A 37 -4.28 3.03 -0.50
N SER A 38 -3.25 3.80 -0.14
CA SER A 38 -3.45 5.19 0.25
C SER A 38 -3.96 6.04 -0.92
N LYS A 39 -4.69 7.13 -0.65
CA LYS A 39 -5.17 8.04 -1.70
C LYS A 39 -4.04 8.55 -2.62
N ALA A 40 -2.87 8.84 -2.05
CA ALA A 40 -1.69 9.26 -2.80
C ALA A 40 -1.20 8.17 -3.78
N MET A 41 -1.30 6.90 -3.39
CA MET A 41 -0.95 5.78 -4.27
C MET A 41 -2.08 5.44 -5.26
N GLN A 42 -3.35 5.61 -4.89
CA GLN A 42 -4.48 5.46 -5.82
C GLN A 42 -4.39 6.48 -6.96
N ALA A 43 -3.97 7.72 -6.69
CA ALA A 43 -3.74 8.71 -7.74
C ALA A 43 -2.66 8.28 -8.76
N LYS A 44 -1.71 7.43 -8.35
CA LYS A 44 -0.65 6.92 -9.23
C LYS A 44 -1.03 5.63 -9.96
N PHE A 45 -1.65 4.69 -9.25
CA PHE A 45 -1.90 3.34 -9.76
C PHE A 45 -3.34 3.10 -10.22
N GLY A 46 -4.26 4.01 -9.88
CA GLY A 46 -5.69 3.83 -10.05
C GLY A 46 -6.37 3.27 -8.81
N ASP A 47 -7.68 3.09 -8.92
CA ASP A 47 -8.58 2.59 -7.87
C ASP A 47 -8.86 1.08 -8.00
N PHE A 48 -8.32 0.43 -9.04
CA PHE A 48 -8.45 -1.00 -9.26
C PHE A 48 -9.92 -1.48 -9.30
N ASP A 49 -10.82 -0.70 -9.90
CA ASP A 49 -12.26 -0.99 -9.92
C ASP A 49 -12.84 -1.12 -8.50
N GLY A 50 -12.34 -0.29 -7.58
CA GLY A 50 -12.70 -0.30 -6.16
C GLY A 50 -12.01 -1.39 -5.33
N HIS A 51 -11.19 -2.25 -5.93
CA HIS A 51 -10.44 -3.30 -5.24
C HIS A 51 -9.11 -2.79 -4.66
N ILE A 52 -9.16 -1.76 -3.82
CA ILE A 52 -7.99 -1.10 -3.22
C ILE A 52 -7.37 -1.84 -2.02
N GLY A 53 -7.91 -3.01 -1.65
CA GLY A 53 -7.37 -3.82 -0.56
C GLY A 53 -6.01 -4.41 -0.90
N ILE A 54 -5.02 -4.27 -0.01
CA ILE A 54 -3.68 -4.79 -0.24
C ILE A 54 -3.68 -6.31 0.00
N GLN A 55 -3.57 -7.08 -1.08
CA GLN A 55 -3.54 -8.54 -1.05
C GLN A 55 -2.11 -9.07 -0.84
N ARG A 56 -1.98 -10.21 -0.16
CA ARG A 56 -0.69 -10.89 0.04
C ARG A 56 -0.29 -11.77 -1.14
N CYS A 57 -1.22 -12.05 -2.05
CA CYS A 57 -1.02 -12.83 -3.25
C CYS A 57 -1.40 -12.00 -4.48
N ALA A 58 -0.82 -12.33 -5.63
CA ALA A 58 -1.16 -11.69 -6.91
C ALA A 58 -2.65 -11.93 -7.22
N PRO A 59 -3.49 -10.88 -7.22
CA PRO A 59 -4.91 -11.06 -7.48
C PRO A 59 -5.13 -11.33 -8.97
N ARG A 60 -5.91 -12.36 -9.29
CA ARG A 60 -6.20 -12.74 -10.69
C ARG A 60 -6.96 -11.67 -11.49
N TRP A 61 -7.56 -10.71 -10.79
CA TRP A 61 -8.38 -9.64 -11.36
C TRP A 61 -7.57 -8.37 -11.71
N VAL A 62 -6.29 -8.27 -11.33
CA VAL A 62 -5.48 -7.09 -11.64
C VAL A 62 -5.11 -7.08 -13.13
N ALA A 63 -5.49 -6.02 -13.83
CA ALA A 63 -5.09 -5.80 -15.23
C ALA A 63 -3.56 -5.72 -15.36
N LYS A 64 -3.01 -6.32 -16.43
CA LYS A 64 -1.55 -6.37 -16.68
C LYS A 64 -0.92 -4.98 -16.74
N ASP A 65 -1.64 -3.97 -17.23
CA ASP A 65 -1.14 -2.59 -17.32
C ASP A 65 -0.81 -1.97 -15.96
N ASN A 66 -1.54 -2.36 -14.91
CA ASN A 66 -1.25 -1.89 -13.56
C ASN A 66 0.03 -2.51 -12.99
N VAL A 67 0.41 -3.70 -13.47
CA VAL A 67 1.68 -4.33 -13.11
C VAL A 67 2.85 -3.52 -13.68
N VAL A 68 2.76 -3.06 -14.93
CA VAL A 68 3.80 -2.24 -15.57
C VAL A 68 4.01 -0.94 -14.79
N LYS A 69 2.93 -0.21 -14.47
CA LYS A 69 2.99 1.02 -13.66
C LYS A 69 3.63 0.79 -12.29
N ALA A 70 3.33 -0.34 -11.64
CA ALA A 70 3.93 -0.69 -10.35
C ALA A 70 5.44 -0.97 -10.48
N VAL A 71 5.86 -1.68 -11.52
CA VAL A 71 7.28 -1.94 -11.81
C VAL A 71 8.04 -0.64 -12.05
N ASP A 72 7.49 0.26 -12.87
CA ASP A 72 8.12 1.56 -13.16
C ASP A 72 8.24 2.42 -11.91
N PHE A 73 7.22 2.42 -11.05
CA PHE A 73 7.30 3.09 -9.76
C PHE A 73 8.42 2.51 -8.88
N VAL A 74 8.51 1.18 -8.72
CA VAL A 74 9.56 0.56 -7.91
C VAL A 74 10.95 0.90 -8.45
N ARG A 75 11.13 0.89 -9.77
CA ARG A 75 12.38 1.31 -10.41
C ARG A 75 12.73 2.76 -10.12
N SER A 76 11.74 3.65 -10.03
CA SER A 76 11.96 5.06 -9.70
C SER A 76 12.40 5.32 -8.25
N LEU A 77 12.29 4.33 -7.36
CA LEU A 77 12.70 4.43 -5.96
C LEU A 77 14.17 4.03 -5.71
N LEU A 78 14.80 3.36 -6.67
CA LEU A 78 16.20 2.95 -6.62
C LEU A 78 17.11 4.18 -6.82
#